data_AF-A0A926TE90-F1
#
_entry.id   AF-A0A926TE90-F1
#
_cell.length_a   1.000
_cell.length_b   1.000
_cell.length_c   1.000
_cell.angle_alpha   90.00
_cell.angle_beta   90.00
_cell.angle_gamma   90.00
#
_symmetry.space_group_name_H-M   'P 1'
#
loop_
_entity.id
_entity.type
_entity.pdbx_description
1 polymer ?
#
loop_
_entity_poly.entity_id
_entity_poly.type
_entity_poly.pdbx_seq_one_letter_code
_entity_poly.pdbx_strand_id
1 'polypeptide(L)'
;MVIVIHVSRFVAPTPIPVEFTARGVQLFYVLSAYTLLLRNYDDSKTFLIKRFFRIAPLYYSAIIFYNWSHLFHWKTLLAFFFIDTRVVPFSWSISVEILFYLMFPILAKKINSLTSAIAFTCITFISGTIVTLIFENTYFTDYWFTSQLPVFGLGFVLYHLSGVAVFPVVAVMIAIGLLLRDAAPSFAAACLFVVLIWMLSNVKMPRWLGLLGLISYSTYLTHAAVMPLVKQWSSNNYGLGLMLTVGGTIVVATITYHLIEKPGISLGRKVINQLRQPQKVLEA
;
A
#
# COMPACT_ATOMS: atom_id res chain seq x y z
N MET A 1 0.44 -10.03 -7.40
CA MET A 1 1.12 -9.14 -8.36
C MET A 1 2.57 -8.89 -7.97
N VAL A 2 2.88 -8.18 -6.87
CA VAL A 2 4.27 -7.83 -6.51
C VAL A 2 5.22 -9.03 -6.39
N ILE A 3 4.76 -10.17 -5.84
CA ILE A 3 5.56 -11.40 -5.76
C ILE A 3 6.02 -11.88 -7.15
N VAL A 4 5.21 -11.69 -8.20
CA VAL A 4 5.47 -12.19 -9.57
C VAL A 4 6.73 -11.53 -10.16
N ILE A 5 6.85 -10.20 -10.06
CA ILE A 5 8.02 -9.44 -10.51
C ILE A 5 9.24 -9.66 -9.60
N HIS A 6 9.04 -9.87 -8.30
CA HIS A 6 10.19 -10.11 -7.41
C HIS A 6 10.77 -11.51 -7.62
N VAL A 7 9.94 -12.52 -7.84
CA VAL A 7 10.40 -13.86 -8.22
C VAL A 7 11.19 -13.80 -9.53
N SER A 8 10.73 -13.04 -10.54
CA SER A 8 11.46 -12.94 -11.81
C SER A 8 12.84 -12.28 -11.66
N ARG A 9 12.96 -11.32 -10.73
CA ARG A 9 14.21 -10.58 -10.50
C ARG A 9 15.19 -11.27 -9.56
N PHE A 10 14.69 -11.98 -8.55
CA PHE A 10 15.51 -12.48 -7.44
C PHE A 10 15.63 -14.00 -7.35
N VAL A 11 14.63 -14.73 -7.85
CA VAL A 11 14.55 -16.20 -7.71
C VAL A 11 14.94 -16.89 -9.01
N ALA A 12 14.24 -16.59 -10.11
CA ALA A 12 14.47 -17.22 -11.42
C ALA A 12 13.90 -16.31 -12.52
N PRO A 13 14.61 -16.03 -13.62
CA PRO A 13 14.09 -15.17 -14.68
C PRO A 13 12.93 -15.84 -15.43
N THR A 14 12.04 -15.02 -15.99
CA THR A 14 10.95 -15.47 -16.87
C THR A 14 11.10 -14.81 -18.25
N PRO A 15 10.78 -15.52 -19.34
CA PRO A 15 10.74 -14.91 -20.68
C PRO A 15 9.49 -14.05 -20.91
N ILE A 16 8.49 -14.15 -20.03
CA ILE A 16 7.23 -13.42 -20.16
C ILE A 16 7.37 -12.05 -19.49
N PRO A 17 7.00 -10.94 -20.17
CA PRO A 17 6.97 -9.62 -19.54
C PRO A 17 6.05 -9.60 -18.31
N VAL A 18 6.60 -9.20 -17.15
CA VAL A 18 5.88 -9.17 -15.86
C VAL A 18 5.99 -7.82 -15.16
N GLU A 19 6.50 -6.79 -15.83
CA GLU A 19 6.76 -5.45 -15.30
C GLU A 19 5.49 -4.80 -14.76
N PHE A 20 4.35 -5.02 -15.44
CA PHE A 20 3.05 -4.53 -14.98
C PHE A 20 2.70 -5.02 -13.57
N THR A 21 3.17 -6.21 -13.17
CA THR A 21 2.88 -6.77 -11.85
C THR A 21 3.59 -6.03 -10.70
N ALA A 22 4.63 -5.24 -11.00
CA ALA A 22 5.22 -4.29 -10.04
C ALA A 22 4.22 -3.21 -9.61
N ARG A 23 3.23 -2.90 -10.46
CA ARG A 23 2.21 -1.88 -10.18
C ARG A 23 1.12 -2.33 -9.19
N GLY A 24 1.25 -3.53 -8.63
CA GLY A 24 0.34 -4.03 -7.60
C GLY A 24 0.26 -3.12 -6.37
N VAL A 25 1.31 -2.35 -6.06
CA VAL A 25 1.29 -1.36 -4.97
C VAL A 25 0.29 -0.23 -5.24
N GLN A 26 0.24 0.26 -6.48
CA GLN A 26 -0.70 1.31 -6.87
C GLN A 26 -2.16 0.84 -6.77
N LEU A 27 -2.44 -0.42 -7.12
CA LEU A 27 -3.75 -1.04 -6.87
C LEU A 27 -4.13 -0.96 -5.37
N PHE A 28 -3.19 -1.29 -4.47
CA PHE A 28 -3.43 -1.16 -3.02
C PHE A 28 -3.70 0.27 -2.59
N TYR A 29 -3.00 1.27 -3.14
CA TYR A 29 -3.25 2.68 -2.79
C TYR A 29 -4.63 3.17 -3.23
N VAL A 30 -5.06 2.85 -4.46
CA VAL A 30 -6.42 3.18 -4.93
C VAL A 30 -7.46 2.51 -4.03
N LEU A 31 -7.29 1.22 -3.72
CA LEU A 31 -8.18 0.48 -2.81
C LEU A 31 -8.18 1.06 -1.39
N SER A 32 -7.03 1.46 -0.85
CA SER A 32 -6.91 2.05 0.47
C SER A 32 -7.73 3.33 0.56
N ALA A 33 -7.60 4.27 -0.38
CA ALA A 33 -8.43 5.47 -0.38
C ALA A 33 -9.92 5.15 -0.57
N TYR A 34 -10.26 4.36 -1.59
CA TYR A 34 -11.65 4.04 -1.93
C TYR A 34 -12.41 3.32 -0.79
N THR A 35 -11.83 2.25 -0.24
CA THR A 35 -12.49 1.45 0.81
C THR A 35 -12.58 2.17 2.15
N LEU A 36 -11.67 3.11 2.42
CA LEU A 36 -11.73 3.95 3.61
C LEU A 36 -12.85 4.99 3.52
N LEU A 37 -13.15 5.51 2.32
CA LEU A 37 -14.27 6.43 2.13
C LEU A 37 -15.61 5.70 2.23
N LEU A 38 -15.70 4.47 1.69
CA LEU A 38 -16.89 3.62 1.84
C LEU A 38 -17.19 3.25 3.29
N ARG A 39 -16.15 3.12 4.12
CA ARG A 39 -16.28 2.81 5.54
C ARG A 39 -16.18 4.11 6.32
N ASN A 40 -17.32 4.74 6.62
CA ASN A 40 -17.40 5.84 7.58
C ASN A 40 -16.55 5.51 8.82
N TYR A 41 -15.45 6.23 9.00
CA TYR A 41 -14.52 6.00 10.09
C TYR A 41 -15.00 6.78 11.32
N ASP A 42 -14.84 6.19 12.51
CA ASP A 42 -15.40 6.72 13.76
C ASP A 42 -14.94 8.17 14.04
N ASP A 43 -13.66 8.32 14.35
CA ASP A 43 -12.99 9.58 14.64
C ASP A 43 -11.51 9.46 14.22
N SER A 44 -10.86 10.61 14.00
CA SER A 44 -9.48 10.65 13.50
C SER A 44 -8.49 9.91 14.41
N LYS A 45 -8.64 10.00 15.74
CA LYS A 45 -7.71 9.36 16.68
C LYS A 45 -7.87 7.85 16.65
N THR A 46 -9.11 7.36 16.76
CA THR A 46 -9.41 5.92 16.67
C THR A 46 -8.95 5.34 15.33
N PHE A 47 -9.16 6.06 14.23
CA PHE A 47 -8.68 5.66 12.91
C PHE A 47 -7.15 5.47 12.89
N LEU A 48 -6.39 6.49 13.33
CA LEU A 48 -4.93 6.44 13.33
C LEU A 48 -4.38 5.32 14.22
N ILE A 49 -4.96 5.13 15.42
CA ILE A 49 -4.56 4.05 16.33
C ILE A 49 -4.80 2.68 15.67
N LYS A 50 -5.99 2.44 15.09
CA LYS A 50 -6.28 1.18 14.39
C LYS A 50 -5.28 0.89 13.27
N ARG A 51 -4.87 1.91 12.51
CA ARG A 51 -3.94 1.76 11.38
C ARG A 51 -2.49 1.56 11.85
N PHE A 52 -2.06 2.31 12.85
CA PHE A 52 -0.74 2.14 13.45
C PHE A 52 -0.55 0.73 14.02
N PHE A 53 -1.48 0.25 14.85
CA PHE A 53 -1.39 -1.08 15.46
C PHE A 53 -1.62 -2.24 14.48
N ARG A 54 -2.11 -1.97 13.27
CA ARG A 54 -2.16 -2.95 12.19
C ARG A 54 -0.79 -3.13 11.52
N ILE A 55 0.00 -2.07 11.39
CA ILE A 55 1.25 -2.07 10.62
C ILE A 55 2.48 -2.21 11.54
N ALA A 56 2.59 -1.35 12.55
CA ALA A 56 3.79 -1.20 13.36
C ALA A 56 4.35 -2.50 13.96
N PRO A 57 3.53 -3.43 14.52
CA PRO A 57 4.06 -4.63 15.18
C PRO A 57 4.95 -5.47 14.26
N LEU A 58 4.43 -5.85 13.08
CA LEU A 58 5.18 -6.70 12.16
C LEU A 58 6.28 -5.92 11.44
N TYR A 59 6.05 -4.64 11.13
CA TYR A 59 7.09 -3.79 10.55
C TYR A 59 8.30 -3.65 11.47
N TYR A 60 8.08 -3.43 12.78
CA TYR A 60 9.15 -3.34 13.76
C TYR A 60 9.84 -4.70 13.97
N SER A 61 9.10 -5.80 13.97
CA SER A 61 9.71 -7.14 13.93
C SER A 61 10.59 -7.34 12.70
N ALA A 62 10.19 -6.82 11.53
CA ALA A 62 11.01 -6.89 10.32
C ALA A 62 12.27 -6.03 10.41
N ILE A 63 12.20 -4.81 10.99
CA ILE A 63 13.39 -3.98 11.25
C ILE A 63 14.41 -4.75 12.11
N ILE A 64 13.92 -5.38 13.19
CA ILE A 64 14.75 -6.16 14.09
C ILE A 64 15.36 -7.37 13.36
N PHE A 65 14.56 -8.09 12.58
CA PHE A 65 15.00 -9.26 11.81
C PHE A 65 16.09 -8.92 10.79
N TYR A 66 15.91 -7.85 10.00
CA TYR A 66 16.85 -7.48 8.94
C TYR A 66 18.06 -6.68 9.43
N ASN A 67 17.99 -6.07 10.62
CA ASN A 67 19.01 -5.12 11.05
C ASN A 67 19.41 -5.24 12.54
N TRP A 68 19.33 -6.45 13.10
CA TRP A 68 19.65 -6.77 14.49
C TRP A 68 21.02 -6.23 14.95
N SER A 69 22.06 -6.35 14.11
CA SER A 69 23.42 -5.89 14.42
C SER A 69 23.59 -4.36 14.42
N HIS A 70 22.61 -3.62 13.88
CA HIS A 70 22.70 -2.17 13.68
C HIS A 70 21.45 -1.44 14.21
N LEU A 71 20.81 -1.96 15.27
CA LEU A 71 19.59 -1.37 15.83
C LEU A 71 19.74 0.10 16.25
N PHE A 72 20.92 0.49 16.72
CA PHE A 72 21.22 1.86 17.16
C PHE A 72 21.81 2.75 16.05
N HIS A 73 21.94 2.25 14.83
CA HIS A 73 22.38 3.05 13.71
C HIS A 73 21.28 4.05 13.30
N TRP A 74 21.64 5.29 12.95
CA TRP A 74 20.69 6.37 12.69
C TRP A 74 19.64 6.03 11.61
N LYS A 75 20.03 5.31 10.55
CA LYS A 75 19.09 4.83 9.52
C LYS A 75 18.02 3.89 10.08
N THR A 76 18.38 3.05 11.06
CA THR A 76 17.45 2.14 11.74
C THR A 76 16.49 2.90 12.64
N LEU A 77 16.99 3.90 13.35
CA LEU A 77 16.16 4.81 14.14
C LEU A 77 15.14 5.53 13.24
N LEU A 78 15.57 6.04 12.09
CA LEU A 78 14.67 6.62 11.09
C LEU A 78 13.65 5.62 10.55
N ALA A 79 14.01 4.35 10.38
CA ALA A 79 13.08 3.30 9.97
C ALA A 79 11.97 3.06 11.01
N PHE A 80 12.26 3.14 12.33
CA PHE A 80 11.20 3.05 13.36
C PHE A 80 10.15 4.17 13.25
N PHE A 81 10.53 5.32 12.70
CA PHE A 81 9.63 6.44 12.39
C PHE A 81 9.05 6.38 10.97
N PHE A 82 9.24 5.27 10.24
CA PHE A 82 8.82 5.09 8.84
C PHE A 82 9.48 6.08 7.87
N ILE A 83 10.62 6.69 8.23
CA ILE A 83 11.34 7.68 7.40
C ILE A 83 12.33 6.99 6.46
N ASP A 84 13.18 6.08 6.96
CA ASP A 84 14.09 5.32 6.09
C ASP A 84 13.48 3.98 5.70
N THR A 85 13.34 3.78 4.39
CA THR A 85 12.65 2.65 3.74
C THR A 85 13.60 1.55 3.32
N ARG A 86 14.91 1.76 3.47
CA ARG A 86 15.95 0.86 2.95
C ARG A 86 16.35 -0.22 3.94
N VAL A 87 16.01 -0.05 5.21
CA VAL A 87 16.34 -1.00 6.29
C VAL A 87 15.57 -2.31 6.12
N VAL A 88 14.32 -2.23 5.68
CA VAL A 88 13.49 -3.41 5.40
C VAL A 88 13.27 -3.50 3.89
N PRO A 89 13.63 -4.62 3.24
CA PRO A 89 13.46 -4.78 1.81
C PRO A 89 12.04 -4.48 1.34
N PHE A 90 11.93 -3.70 0.27
CA PHE A 90 10.68 -3.28 -0.36
C PHE A 90 9.73 -2.46 0.54
N SER A 91 10.17 -1.97 1.71
CA SER A 91 9.28 -1.27 2.65
C SER A 91 8.90 0.17 2.27
N TRP A 92 9.41 0.70 1.15
CA TRP A 92 9.13 2.07 0.70
C TRP A 92 7.64 2.40 0.59
N SER A 93 6.83 1.42 0.21
CA SER A 93 5.39 1.60 0.07
C SER A 93 4.65 1.75 1.41
N ILE A 94 5.17 1.11 2.47
CA ILE A 94 4.59 1.15 3.82
C ILE A 94 4.71 2.57 4.38
N SER A 95 5.85 3.21 4.19
CA SER A 95 6.05 4.61 4.59
C SER A 95 5.08 5.55 3.88
N VAL A 96 4.89 5.37 2.57
CA VAL A 96 3.92 6.15 1.79
C VAL A 96 2.49 5.95 2.31
N GLU A 97 2.11 4.70 2.63
CA GLU A 97 0.79 4.39 3.18
C GLU A 97 0.55 4.98 4.57
N ILE A 98 1.56 4.95 5.46
CA ILE A 98 1.48 5.59 6.79
C ILE A 98 1.31 7.11 6.66
N LEU A 99 2.08 7.77 5.79
CA LEU A 99 1.93 9.20 5.52
C LEU A 99 0.53 9.52 4.98
N PHE A 100 0.00 8.70 4.07
CA PHE A 100 -1.37 8.83 3.60
C PHE A 100 -2.38 8.71 4.75
N TYR A 101 -2.23 7.72 5.63
CA TYR A 101 -3.13 7.58 6.79
C TYR A 101 -3.09 8.79 7.73
N LEU A 102 -1.94 9.41 7.94
CA LEU A 102 -1.84 10.65 8.73
C LEU A 102 -2.65 11.80 8.10
N MET A 103 -2.64 11.90 6.77
CA MET A 103 -3.37 12.94 6.03
C MET A 103 -4.85 12.61 5.82
N PHE A 104 -5.21 11.32 5.80
CA PHE A 104 -6.52 10.84 5.38
C PHE A 104 -7.71 11.52 6.10
N PRO A 105 -7.72 11.71 7.44
CA PRO A 105 -8.86 12.35 8.10
C PRO A 105 -9.11 13.79 7.65
N ILE A 106 -8.06 14.51 7.26
CA ILE A 106 -8.17 15.88 6.73
C ILE A 106 -8.64 15.82 5.28
N LEU A 107 -8.06 14.94 4.47
CA LEU A 107 -8.43 14.76 3.06
C LEU A 107 -9.88 14.33 2.91
N ALA A 108 -10.35 13.36 3.70
CA ALA A 108 -11.73 12.87 3.68
C ALA A 108 -12.76 13.94 4.05
N LYS A 109 -12.39 14.94 4.86
CA LYS A 109 -13.26 16.08 5.19
C LYS A 109 -13.27 17.16 4.10
N LYS A 110 -12.10 17.42 3.48
CA LYS A 110 -11.93 18.48 2.48
C LYS A 110 -12.39 18.05 1.07
N ILE A 111 -12.20 16.79 0.73
CA ILE A 111 -12.55 16.21 -0.57
C ILE A 111 -13.93 15.57 -0.44
N ASN A 112 -14.96 16.34 -0.78
CA ASN A 112 -16.37 15.95 -0.61
C ASN A 112 -17.15 15.92 -1.92
N SER A 113 -16.49 16.20 -3.05
CA SER A 113 -17.08 16.22 -4.38
C SER A 113 -16.13 15.66 -5.43
N LEU A 114 -16.68 15.19 -6.56
CA LEU A 114 -15.90 14.72 -7.70
C LEU A 114 -14.90 15.80 -8.17
N THR A 115 -15.33 17.05 -8.26
CA THR A 115 -14.47 18.17 -8.67
C THR A 115 -13.29 18.34 -7.71
N SER A 116 -13.52 18.31 -6.39
CA SER A 116 -12.43 18.39 -5.41
C SER A 116 -11.47 17.19 -5.48
N ALA A 117 -11.97 16.00 -5.80
CA ALA A 117 -11.15 14.79 -5.95
C ALA A 117 -10.28 14.83 -7.21
N ILE A 118 -10.85 15.28 -8.34
CA ILE A 118 -10.12 15.50 -9.59
C ILE A 118 -9.07 16.59 -9.39
N ALA A 119 -9.44 17.73 -8.79
CA ALA A 119 -8.51 18.82 -8.50
C ALA A 119 -7.35 18.34 -7.61
N PHE A 120 -7.65 17.60 -6.53
CA PHE A 120 -6.62 17.02 -5.68
C PHE A 120 -5.68 16.08 -6.45
N THR A 121 -6.25 15.19 -7.28
CA THR A 121 -5.46 14.24 -8.10
C THR A 121 -4.55 14.98 -9.08
N CYS A 122 -5.07 15.97 -9.80
CA CYS A 122 -4.29 16.77 -10.75
C CYS A 122 -3.21 17.62 -10.06
N ILE A 123 -3.55 18.31 -8.97
CA ILE A 123 -2.59 19.15 -8.22
C ILE A 123 -1.44 18.30 -7.68
N THR A 124 -1.76 17.14 -7.08
CA THR A 124 -0.73 16.24 -6.56
C THR A 124 0.08 15.59 -7.67
N PHE A 125 -0.51 15.34 -8.84
CA PHE A 125 0.20 14.79 -9.99
C PHE A 125 1.21 15.79 -10.53
N ILE A 126 0.78 17.04 -10.73
CA ILE A 126 1.64 18.14 -11.17
C ILE A 126 2.75 18.38 -10.14
N SER A 127 2.43 18.41 -8.85
CA SER A 127 3.45 18.62 -7.81
C SER A 127 4.47 17.47 -7.75
N GLY A 128 4.03 16.22 -7.88
CA GLY A 128 4.91 15.06 -7.99
C GLY A 128 5.84 15.13 -9.20
N THR A 129 5.32 15.56 -10.35
CA THR A 129 6.10 15.78 -11.57
C THR A 129 7.12 16.89 -11.41
N ILE A 130 6.74 18.04 -10.84
CA ILE A 130 7.65 19.17 -10.57
C ILE A 130 8.79 18.73 -9.64
N VAL A 131 8.48 18.04 -8.53
CA VAL A 131 9.51 17.52 -7.61
C VAL A 131 10.48 16.59 -8.35
N THR A 132 9.95 15.70 -9.18
CA THR A 132 10.79 14.78 -9.96
C THR A 132 11.72 15.51 -10.93
N LEU A 133 11.24 16.57 -11.58
CA LEU A 133 12.04 17.40 -12.48
C LEU A 133 13.14 18.17 -11.73
N ILE A 134 12.84 18.69 -10.53
CA ILE A 134 13.81 19.46 -9.73
C ILE A 134 14.96 18.57 -9.25
N PHE A 135 14.67 17.35 -8.79
CA PHE A 135 15.68 16.49 -8.16
C PHE A 135 16.38 15.54 -9.14
N GLU A 136 15.94 15.47 -10.40
CA GLU A 136 16.47 14.60 -11.47
C GLU A 136 16.75 13.14 -11.05
N ASN A 137 16.01 12.64 -10.06
CA ASN A 137 16.34 11.40 -9.37
C ASN A 137 15.20 10.39 -9.52
N THR A 138 15.53 9.24 -10.10
CA THR A 138 14.60 8.14 -10.41
C THR A 138 13.91 7.57 -9.17
N TYR A 139 14.54 7.66 -7.99
CA TYR A 139 13.91 7.26 -6.73
C TYR A 139 12.70 8.15 -6.39
N PHE A 140 12.80 9.46 -6.67
CA PHE A 140 11.69 10.40 -6.44
C PHE A 140 10.55 10.19 -7.43
N THR A 141 10.87 9.78 -8.67
CA THR A 141 9.88 9.45 -9.70
C THR A 141 8.94 8.32 -9.26
N ASP A 142 9.49 7.23 -8.70
CA ASP A 142 8.74 5.98 -8.54
C ASP A 142 8.38 5.60 -7.10
N TYR A 143 9.10 6.10 -6.10
CA TYR A 143 8.96 5.61 -4.71
C TYR A 143 8.65 6.68 -3.69
N TRP A 144 8.78 7.96 -4.04
CA TRP A 144 8.55 9.05 -3.10
C TRP A 144 7.06 9.33 -2.87
N PHE A 145 6.74 9.87 -1.71
CA PHE A 145 5.36 10.13 -1.32
C PHE A 145 4.62 11.05 -2.32
N THR A 146 5.26 12.13 -2.79
CA THR A 146 4.60 13.09 -3.68
C THR A 146 4.28 12.52 -5.06
N SER A 147 5.06 11.55 -5.57
CA SER A 147 4.77 10.88 -6.84
C SER A 147 3.70 9.79 -6.71
N GLN A 148 3.50 9.24 -5.50
CA GLN A 148 2.45 8.23 -5.24
C GLN A 148 1.12 8.84 -4.77
N LEU A 149 1.12 10.05 -4.20
CA LEU A 149 -0.08 10.72 -3.71
C LEU A 149 -1.24 10.83 -4.73
N PRO A 150 -1.01 11.08 -6.04
CA PRO A 150 -2.06 11.12 -7.06
C PRO A 150 -2.82 9.81 -7.18
N VAL A 151 -2.15 8.68 -6.92
CA VAL A 151 -2.75 7.34 -6.97
C VAL A 151 -3.81 7.18 -5.89
N PHE A 152 -3.59 7.74 -4.69
CA PHE A 152 -4.65 7.79 -3.68
C PHE A 152 -5.81 8.70 -4.12
N GLY A 153 -5.51 9.82 -4.80
CA GLY A 153 -6.50 10.71 -5.39
C GLY A 153 -7.48 9.99 -6.33
N LEU A 154 -6.98 9.03 -7.13
CA LEU A 154 -7.82 8.18 -7.97
C LEU A 154 -8.85 7.36 -7.17
N GLY A 155 -8.55 6.97 -5.92
CA GLY A 155 -9.51 6.33 -5.04
C GLY A 155 -10.62 7.27 -4.54
N PHE A 156 -10.31 8.55 -4.33
CA PHE A 156 -11.33 9.59 -4.07
C PHE A 156 -12.19 9.85 -5.30
N VAL A 157 -11.57 9.89 -6.49
CA VAL A 157 -12.29 10.04 -7.75
C VAL A 157 -13.25 8.87 -7.94
N LEU A 158 -12.80 7.63 -7.75
CA LEU A 158 -13.65 6.45 -7.84
C LEU A 158 -14.80 6.46 -6.82
N TYR A 159 -14.57 6.97 -5.60
CA TYR A 159 -15.61 7.08 -4.58
C TYR A 159 -16.75 8.02 -5.00
N HIS A 160 -16.43 9.13 -5.68
CA HIS A 160 -17.42 10.10 -6.15
C HIS A 160 -17.98 9.81 -7.55
N LEU A 161 -17.39 8.86 -8.28
CA LEU A 161 -17.88 8.42 -9.57
C LEU A 161 -18.92 7.30 -9.43
N SER A 162 -19.89 7.30 -10.33
CA SER A 162 -20.86 6.21 -10.47
C SER A 162 -21.17 5.93 -11.94
N GLY A 163 -21.57 4.69 -12.23
CA GLY A 163 -21.97 4.26 -13.56
C GLY A 163 -20.87 4.35 -14.63
N VAL A 164 -21.28 4.50 -15.89
CA VAL A 164 -20.40 4.48 -17.07
C VAL A 164 -19.48 5.69 -17.19
N ALA A 165 -19.71 6.75 -16.40
CA ALA A 165 -18.88 7.96 -16.39
C ALA A 165 -17.42 7.69 -15.97
N VAL A 166 -17.13 6.51 -15.38
CA VAL A 166 -15.77 6.09 -15.04
C VAL A 166 -14.86 6.04 -16.28
N PHE A 167 -15.36 5.51 -17.41
CA PHE A 167 -14.55 5.35 -18.62
C PHE A 167 -14.00 6.66 -19.19
N PRO A 168 -14.82 7.70 -19.49
CA PRO A 168 -14.30 8.95 -20.04
C PRO A 168 -13.38 9.69 -19.06
N VAL A 169 -13.67 9.67 -17.76
CA VAL A 169 -12.82 10.33 -16.76
C VAL A 169 -11.45 9.64 -16.67
N VAL A 170 -11.43 8.30 -16.64
CA VAL A 170 -10.19 7.52 -16.67
C VAL A 170 -9.40 7.77 -17.96
N ALA A 171 -10.06 7.80 -19.12
CA ALA A 171 -9.41 8.06 -20.40
C ALA A 171 -8.73 9.44 -20.42
N VAL A 172 -9.40 10.48 -19.92
CA VAL A 172 -8.82 11.83 -19.80
C VAL A 172 -7.64 11.84 -18.82
N MET A 173 -7.74 11.17 -17.67
CA MET A 173 -6.62 11.10 -16.72
C MET A 173 -5.41 10.36 -17.28
N ILE A 174 -5.63 9.30 -18.06
CA ILE A 174 -4.54 8.61 -18.79
C ILE A 174 -3.92 9.56 -19.81
N ALA A 175 -4.72 10.25 -20.62
CA ALA A 175 -4.22 11.19 -21.62
C ALA A 175 -3.38 12.31 -20.98
N ILE A 176 -3.88 12.93 -19.89
CA ILE A 176 -3.13 13.93 -19.12
C ILE A 176 -1.81 13.36 -18.58
N GLY A 177 -1.85 12.13 -18.04
CA GLY A 177 -0.66 11.45 -17.55
C GLY A 177 0.40 11.27 -18.64
N LEU A 178 -0.01 10.82 -19.83
CA LEU A 178 0.88 10.63 -20.98
C LEU A 178 1.43 11.95 -21.55
N LEU A 179 0.68 13.06 -21.45
CA LEU A 179 1.08 14.36 -21.96
C LEU A 179 2.09 15.09 -21.06
N LEU A 180 2.02 14.90 -19.75
CA LEU A 180 2.80 15.69 -18.79
C LEU A 180 4.19 15.14 -18.45
N ARG A 181 4.64 14.03 -19.08
CA ARG A 181 6.02 13.44 -19.19
C ARG A 181 5.92 11.92 -19.47
N ASP A 182 7.05 11.22 -19.62
CA ASP A 182 7.22 9.77 -19.30
C ASP A 182 6.78 9.36 -17.87
N ALA A 183 6.11 10.26 -17.15
CA ALA A 183 5.54 10.06 -15.83
C ALA A 183 4.18 9.36 -15.95
N ALA A 184 3.98 8.12 -15.53
CA ALA A 184 4.85 7.01 -15.22
C ALA A 184 3.95 5.81 -15.52
N PRO A 185 4.45 4.67 -16.01
CA PRO A 185 3.63 3.47 -16.19
C PRO A 185 2.83 3.10 -14.92
N SER A 186 3.26 3.56 -13.74
CA SER A 186 2.53 3.53 -12.47
C SER A 186 1.18 4.25 -12.46
N PHE A 187 1.13 5.51 -12.91
CA PHE A 187 -0.11 6.31 -12.86
C PHE A 187 -1.11 5.83 -13.91
N ALA A 188 -0.64 5.53 -15.13
CA ALA A 188 -1.49 4.92 -16.15
C ALA A 188 -2.05 3.55 -15.70
N ALA A 189 -1.22 2.70 -15.08
CA ALA A 189 -1.69 1.45 -14.49
C ALA A 189 -2.71 1.69 -13.36
N ALA A 190 -2.50 2.70 -12.52
CA ALA A 190 -3.44 3.08 -11.47
C ALA A 190 -4.80 3.50 -12.03
N CYS A 191 -4.82 4.28 -13.12
CA CYS A 191 -6.03 4.64 -13.85
C CYS A 191 -6.77 3.39 -14.37
N LEU A 192 -6.05 2.40 -14.90
CA LEU A 192 -6.66 1.11 -15.29
C LEU A 192 -7.22 0.34 -14.08
N PHE A 193 -6.54 0.40 -12.94
CA PHE A 193 -7.06 -0.19 -11.70
C PHE A 193 -8.35 0.46 -11.21
N VAL A 194 -8.60 1.74 -11.48
CA VAL A 194 -9.89 2.39 -11.18
C VAL A 194 -11.03 1.67 -11.91
N VAL A 195 -10.85 1.37 -13.20
CA VAL A 195 -11.83 0.62 -14.00
C VAL A 195 -11.99 -0.79 -13.45
N LEU A 196 -10.88 -1.48 -13.15
CA LEU A 196 -10.92 -2.83 -12.59
C LEU A 196 -11.68 -2.87 -11.25
N ILE A 197 -11.37 -1.96 -10.32
CA ILE A 197 -12.05 -1.88 -9.01
C ILE A 197 -13.53 -1.56 -9.20
N TRP A 198 -13.86 -0.62 -10.09
CA TRP A 198 -15.25 -0.30 -10.41
C TRP A 198 -16.01 -1.53 -10.93
N MET A 199 -15.46 -2.26 -11.90
CA MET A 199 -16.09 -3.48 -12.43
C MET A 199 -16.28 -4.54 -11.35
N LEU A 200 -15.32 -4.69 -10.44
CA LEU A 200 -15.35 -5.69 -9.37
C LEU A 200 -16.13 -5.25 -8.13
N SER A 201 -16.49 -3.97 -8.00
CA SER A 201 -17.14 -3.41 -6.80
C SER A 201 -18.50 -4.06 -6.49
N ASN A 202 -19.21 -4.50 -7.53
CA ASN A 202 -20.51 -5.19 -7.42
C ASN A 202 -20.40 -6.72 -7.41
N VAL A 203 -19.19 -7.27 -7.50
CA VAL A 203 -18.98 -8.72 -7.57
C VAL A 203 -18.82 -9.28 -6.14
N LYS A 204 -19.64 -10.26 -5.80
CA LYS A 204 -19.51 -10.98 -4.51
C LYS A 204 -18.22 -11.77 -4.49
N MET A 205 -17.27 -11.34 -3.67
CA MET A 205 -16.00 -12.06 -3.51
C MET A 205 -16.19 -13.34 -2.68
N PRO A 206 -15.62 -14.48 -3.11
CA PRO A 206 -15.64 -15.71 -2.33
C PRO A 206 -14.87 -15.55 -1.01
N ARG A 207 -15.31 -16.28 0.03
CA ARG A 207 -14.75 -16.16 1.38
C ARG A 207 -13.24 -16.38 1.46
N TRP A 208 -12.71 -17.29 0.66
CA TRP A 208 -11.26 -17.59 0.66
C TRP A 208 -10.41 -16.41 0.16
N LEU A 209 -10.91 -15.61 -0.79
CA LEU A 209 -10.25 -14.36 -1.19
C LEU A 209 -10.26 -13.33 -0.05
N GLY A 210 -11.33 -13.31 0.75
CA GLY A 210 -11.40 -12.51 1.98
C GLY A 210 -10.33 -12.91 3.01
N LEU A 211 -10.02 -14.21 3.14
CA LEU A 211 -8.95 -14.70 4.01
C LEU A 211 -7.57 -14.23 3.54
N LEU A 212 -7.31 -14.24 2.22
CA LEU A 212 -6.07 -13.69 1.67
C LEU A 212 -5.97 -12.17 1.90
N GLY A 213 -7.11 -11.46 1.83
CA GLY A 213 -7.18 -10.04 2.17
C GLY A 213 -6.83 -9.75 3.64
N LEU A 214 -7.15 -10.67 4.55
CA LEU A 214 -6.84 -10.55 5.98
C LEU A 214 -5.34 -10.57 6.26
N ILE A 215 -4.61 -11.47 5.60
CA ILE A 215 -3.16 -11.64 5.76
C ILE A 215 -2.33 -10.89 4.71
N SER A 216 -2.97 -10.01 3.93
CA SER A 216 -2.34 -9.33 2.78
C SER A 216 -1.12 -8.48 3.17
N TYR A 217 -1.21 -7.77 4.30
CA TYR A 217 -0.09 -7.00 4.85
C TYR A 217 1.07 -7.91 5.27
N SER A 218 0.78 -8.95 6.04
CA SER A 218 1.77 -9.97 6.40
C SER A 218 2.43 -10.61 5.17
N THR A 219 1.64 -10.94 4.15
CA THR A 219 2.11 -11.50 2.85
C THR A 219 3.05 -10.52 2.14
N TYR A 220 2.67 -9.24 2.10
CA TYR A 220 3.50 -8.20 1.50
C TYR A 220 4.84 -8.03 2.21
N LEU A 221 4.91 -8.19 3.52
CA LEU A 221 6.17 -7.97 4.25
C LEU A 221 7.07 -9.21 4.26
N THR A 222 6.50 -10.40 4.41
CA THR A 222 7.26 -11.64 4.60
C THR A 222 7.79 -12.26 3.30
N HIS A 223 7.22 -11.94 2.13
CA HIS A 223 7.70 -12.53 0.87
C HIS A 223 9.18 -12.22 0.59
N ALA A 224 9.67 -11.06 1.05
CA ALA A 224 11.07 -10.69 0.98
C ALA A 224 12.01 -11.68 1.70
N ALA A 225 11.57 -12.18 2.85
CA ALA A 225 12.34 -13.14 3.65
C ALA A 225 12.28 -14.56 3.06
N VAL A 226 11.17 -14.89 2.38
CA VAL A 226 10.96 -16.22 1.78
C VAL A 226 11.77 -16.42 0.51
N MET A 227 11.92 -15.40 -0.34
CA MET A 227 12.58 -15.53 -1.64
C MET A 227 14.02 -16.10 -1.58
N PRO A 228 14.91 -15.62 -0.69
CA PRO A 228 16.25 -16.21 -0.57
C PRO A 228 16.23 -17.69 -0.18
N LEU A 229 15.29 -18.09 0.68
CA LEU A 229 15.17 -19.47 1.15
C LEU A 229 14.75 -20.43 0.04
N VAL A 230 13.84 -20.01 -0.83
CA VAL A 230 13.31 -20.84 -1.93
C VAL A 230 14.18 -20.79 -3.18
N LYS A 231 15.02 -19.77 -3.36
CA LYS A 231 15.89 -19.62 -4.53
C LYS A 231 16.77 -20.85 -4.80
N GLN A 232 17.34 -21.43 -3.76
CA GLN A 232 18.17 -22.64 -3.89
C GLN A 232 17.36 -23.89 -4.32
N TRP A 233 16.06 -23.94 -4.01
CA TRP A 233 15.16 -25.07 -4.32
C TRP A 233 14.41 -24.90 -5.63
N SER A 234 14.42 -23.71 -6.23
CA SER A 234 13.70 -23.44 -7.48
C SER A 234 14.43 -24.02 -8.71
N SER A 235 15.69 -24.39 -8.58
CA SER A 235 16.55 -24.86 -9.69
C SER A 235 16.52 -23.91 -10.89
N ASN A 236 16.47 -22.59 -10.64
CA ASN A 236 16.30 -21.54 -11.66
C ASN A 236 15.04 -21.68 -12.54
N ASN A 237 14.05 -22.49 -12.14
CA ASN A 237 12.77 -22.59 -12.80
C ASN A 237 11.80 -21.54 -12.24
N TYR A 238 11.31 -20.65 -13.10
CA TYR A 238 10.39 -19.58 -12.71
C TYR A 238 9.08 -20.08 -12.11
N GLY A 239 8.43 -21.05 -12.76
CA GLY A 239 7.14 -21.59 -12.30
C GLY A 239 7.25 -22.24 -10.93
N LEU A 240 8.29 -23.06 -10.74
CA LEU A 240 8.58 -23.67 -9.45
C LEU A 240 8.94 -22.62 -8.39
N GLY A 241 9.81 -21.66 -8.74
CA GLY A 241 10.18 -20.56 -7.86
C GLY A 241 8.98 -19.71 -7.42
N LEU A 242 8.05 -19.42 -8.33
CA LEU A 242 6.82 -18.69 -8.03
C LEU A 242 5.91 -19.50 -7.11
N MET A 243 5.68 -20.78 -7.40
CA MET A 243 4.86 -21.66 -6.58
C MET A 243 5.40 -21.78 -5.15
N LEU A 244 6.71 -22.02 -5.01
CA LEU A 244 7.37 -22.11 -3.71
C LEU A 244 7.34 -20.78 -2.96
N THR A 245 7.57 -19.66 -3.65
CA THR A 245 7.52 -18.33 -3.02
C THR A 245 6.11 -18.01 -2.53
N VAL A 246 5.07 -18.23 -3.34
CA VAL A 246 3.68 -17.96 -2.94
C VAL A 246 3.27 -18.88 -1.80
N GLY A 247 3.51 -20.19 -1.91
CA GLY A 247 3.17 -21.15 -0.86
C GLY A 247 3.90 -20.85 0.45
N GLY A 248 5.22 -20.66 0.41
CA GLY A 248 6.03 -20.32 1.57
C GLY A 248 5.62 -18.98 2.19
N THR A 249 5.32 -17.97 1.37
CA THR A 249 4.85 -16.67 1.86
C THR A 249 3.51 -16.79 2.56
N ILE A 250 2.54 -17.53 2.02
CA ILE A 250 1.23 -17.73 2.68
C ILE A 250 1.40 -18.40 4.04
N VAL A 251 2.25 -19.42 4.14
CA VAL A 251 2.55 -20.10 5.42
C VAL A 251 3.17 -19.13 6.41
N VAL A 252 4.27 -18.46 6.04
CA VAL A 252 4.97 -17.52 6.93
C VAL A 252 4.07 -16.35 7.32
N ALA A 253 3.32 -15.79 6.37
CA ALA A 253 2.37 -14.70 6.60
C ALA A 253 1.23 -15.10 7.54
N THR A 254 0.73 -16.34 7.45
CA THR A 254 -0.31 -16.84 8.36
C THR A 254 0.22 -16.97 9.78
N ILE A 255 1.46 -17.45 9.94
CA ILE A 255 2.12 -17.57 11.24
C ILE A 255 2.35 -16.18 11.84
N THR A 256 2.99 -15.26 11.09
CA THR A 256 3.28 -13.91 11.59
C THR A 256 2.01 -13.10 11.83
N TYR A 257 0.95 -13.31 11.04
CA TYR A 257 -0.35 -12.70 11.29
C TYR A 257 -0.90 -13.09 12.66
N HIS A 258 -0.89 -14.38 13.00
CA HIS A 258 -1.44 -14.85 14.28
C HIS A 258 -0.56 -14.52 15.48
N LEU A 259 0.76 -14.53 15.31
CA LEU A 259 1.73 -14.33 16.40
C LEU A 259 2.08 -12.86 16.65
N ILE A 260 1.98 -11.99 15.65
CA ILE A 260 2.47 -10.60 15.73
C ILE A 260 1.38 -9.59 15.37
N GLU A 261 0.82 -9.69 14.15
CA GLU A 261 -0.14 -8.68 13.65
C GLU A 261 -1.44 -8.67 14.47
N LYS A 262 -2.07 -9.83 14.67
CA LYS A 262 -3.35 -9.98 15.38
C LYS A 262 -3.24 -9.57 16.87
N PRO A 263 -2.19 -9.95 17.63
CA PRO A 263 -1.95 -9.42 18.96
C PRO A 263 -1.80 -7.89 18.96
N GLY A 264 -1.06 -7.33 18.01
CA GLY A 264 -0.90 -5.89 17.84
C GLY A 264 -2.24 -5.16 17.62
N ILE A 265 -3.08 -5.66 16.72
CA ILE A 265 -4.45 -5.15 16.51
C ILE A 265 -5.26 -5.22 17.81
N SER A 266 -5.11 -6.30 18.58
CA SER A 266 -5.79 -6.44 19.86
C SER A 266 -5.32 -5.43 20.91
N LEU A 267 -4.02 -5.12 20.95
CA LEU A 267 -3.46 -4.06 21.81
C LEU A 267 -4.04 -2.70 21.42
N GLY A 268 -4.11 -2.39 20.12
CA GLY A 268 -4.74 -1.16 19.64
C GLY A 268 -6.21 -1.02 20.09
N ARG A 269 -6.99 -2.12 20.07
CA ARG A 269 -8.36 -2.13 20.61
C ARG A 269 -8.40 -1.82 22.11
N LYS A 270 -7.47 -2.36 22.90
CA LYS A 270 -7.38 -2.06 24.34
C LYS A 270 -7.07 -0.58 24.58
N VAL A 271 -6.12 0.00 23.83
CA VAL A 271 -5.78 1.42 23.90
C VAL A 271 -6.99 2.30 23.58
N ILE A 272 -7.72 1.99 22.51
CA ILE A 272 -8.93 2.75 22.12
C ILE A 272 -9.99 2.69 23.24
N ASN A 273 -10.23 1.51 23.82
CA ASN A 273 -11.21 1.36 24.90
C ASN A 273 -10.81 2.17 26.14
N GLN A 274 -9.52 2.16 26.50
CA GLN A 274 -8.99 2.95 27.61
C GLN A 274 -9.09 4.46 27.38
N LEU A 275 -8.99 4.94 26.14
CA LEU A 275 -9.14 6.37 25.83
C LEU A 275 -10.61 6.83 25.84
N ARG A 276 -11.56 5.92 25.59
CA ARG A 276 -13.00 6.21 25.61
C ARG A 276 -13.62 6.16 27.02
N GLN A 277 -13.08 5.35 27.92
CA GLN A 277 -13.55 5.25 29.32
C GLN A 277 -13.41 6.54 30.15
N PRO A 278 -12.31 7.32 30.11
CA PRO A 278 -12.18 8.55 30.90
C PRO A 278 -13.14 9.66 30.49
N GLN A 279 -13.71 9.62 29.27
CA GLN A 279 -14.74 10.57 28.85
C GLN A 279 -16.10 10.35 29.55
N LYS A 280 -16.43 9.11 29.95
CA LYS A 280 -17.72 8.80 30.59
C LYS A 280 -17.80 9.16 32.08
N VAL A 281 -16.66 9.35 32.75
CA VAL A 281 -16.61 9.65 34.20
C VAL A 281 -16.63 11.16 34.46
N LEU A 282 -16.38 11.99 33.45
CA LEU A 282 -16.41 13.45 33.54
C LEU A 282 -17.74 14.07 33.07
N GLU A 283 -18.65 13.27 32.51
CA GLU A 283 -19.98 13.69 32.04
C GLU A 283 -21.13 13.10 32.90
N ALA A 284 -20.82 12.47 34.03
CA ALA A 284 -21.77 11.92 35.01
C ALA A 284 -21.56 12.60 36.37
#